data_AF-A0A2H8TTB1-F1
#
_entry.id   AF-A0A2H8TTB1-F1
#
_cell.length_a   1.000
_cell.length_b   1.000
_cell.length_c   1.000
_cell.angle_alpha   90.00
_cell.angle_beta   90.00
_cell.angle_gamma   90.00
#
_symmetry.space_group_name_H-M   'P 1'
#
loop_
_entity.id
_entity.type
_entity.pdbx_description
1 polymer ?
#
loop_
_entity_poly.entity_id
_entity_poly.type
_entity_poly.pdbx_seq_one_letter_code
_entity_poly.pdbx_strand_id
1 'polypeptide(L)'
;MFFNVAERKYFIANFYIYVEKIKFPMVCYNVHIVLNFCRRVPDASKNLGTYAFRLPKDDVKGIWISFEEPETAKQKATYVKQNNLGGIALMDLSLDDARGLCDANRYPILKAVKNIL
;
A
#
# COMPACT_ATOMS: atom_id res chain seq x y z
N MET A 1 -0.68 7.23 -8.78
CA MET A 1 -1.95 7.08 -8.05
C MET A 1 -3.10 7.34 -9.02
N PHE A 2 -3.81 6.28 -9.45
CA PHE A 2 -4.99 6.44 -10.31
C PHE A 2 -6.24 6.36 -9.44
N PHE A 3 -6.87 7.51 -9.25
CA PHE A 3 -8.14 7.63 -8.57
C PHE A 3 -9.24 7.12 -9.50
N ASN A 4 -9.94 6.06 -9.13
CA ASN A 4 -11.24 5.76 -9.73
C ASN A 4 -12.29 5.94 -8.65
N VAL A 5 -12.98 7.08 -8.70
CA VAL A 5 -14.26 7.23 -8.01
C VAL A 5 -15.25 6.38 -8.81
N ALA A 6 -15.25 5.07 -8.58
CA ALA A 6 -16.26 4.19 -9.12
C ALA A 6 -17.58 4.56 -8.44
N GLU A 7 -18.37 5.38 -9.14
CA GLU A 7 -19.80 5.56 -8.89
C GLU A 7 -20.20 6.34 -7.64
N ARG A 8 -19.61 7.51 -7.36
CA ARG A 8 -20.08 8.52 -6.36
C ARG A 8 -20.38 8.03 -4.92
N LYS A 9 -20.25 6.73 -4.61
CA LYS A 9 -20.63 6.10 -3.35
C LYS A 9 -19.42 5.53 -2.62
N TYR A 10 -18.37 5.13 -3.32
CA TYR A 10 -17.17 4.60 -2.69
C TYR A 10 -15.92 5.15 -3.36
N PHE A 11 -14.90 5.40 -2.56
CA PHE A 11 -13.57 5.70 -3.04
C PHE A 11 -12.83 4.38 -3.28
N ILE A 12 -12.57 4.07 -4.55
CA ILE A 12 -11.69 2.96 -4.91
C ILE A 12 -10.30 3.54 -5.17
N ALA A 13 -9.42 3.40 -4.20
CA ALA A 13 -8.00 3.49 -4.48
C ALA A 13 -7.64 2.25 -5.30
N ASN A 14 -7.57 2.37 -6.62
CA ASN A 14 -7.10 1.27 -7.46
C ASN A 14 -5.58 1.11 -7.23
N PHE A 15 -5.21 0.12 -6.42
CA PHE A 15 -3.83 -0.23 -6.04
C PHE A 15 -3.11 -1.05 -7.13
N TYR A 16 -3.26 -0.68 -8.40
CA TYR A 16 -2.65 -1.43 -9.50
C TYR A 16 -1.49 -0.65 -10.08
N ILE A 17 -0.26 -1.06 -9.74
CA ILE A 17 0.77 -1.07 -10.77
C ILE A 17 0.95 -2.52 -11.22
N TYR A 18 0.64 -2.69 -12.50
CA TYR A 18 0.87 -3.87 -13.30
C TYR A 18 2.35 -4.22 -13.31
N VAL A 19 2.77 -5.22 -12.54
CA VAL A 19 3.78 -6.20 -12.98
C VAL A 19 3.54 -7.56 -12.31
N GLU A 20 3.24 -7.61 -11.01
CA GLU A 20 2.94 -8.83 -10.25
C GLU A 20 2.22 -8.46 -8.93
N LYS A 21 1.20 -9.24 -8.51
CA LYS A 21 0.56 -9.01 -7.20
C LYS A 21 1.48 -9.52 -6.08
N ILE A 22 2.17 -8.62 -5.40
CA ILE A 22 3.01 -8.93 -4.24
C ILE A 22 2.20 -8.71 -2.96
N LYS A 23 2.17 -9.70 -2.05
CA LYS A 23 1.48 -9.57 -0.76
C LYS A 23 2.25 -8.59 0.15
N PHE A 24 1.54 -7.80 0.95
CA PHE A 24 2.11 -6.83 1.88
C PHE A 24 3.19 -7.43 2.81
N PRO A 25 3.02 -8.66 3.39
CA PRO A 25 4.10 -9.31 4.12
C PRO A 25 5.40 -9.40 3.33
N MET A 26 5.33 -9.83 2.06
CA MET A 26 6.50 -10.01 1.22
C MET A 26 7.18 -8.67 0.90
N VAL A 27 6.40 -7.61 0.70
CA VAL A 27 6.93 -6.25 0.55
C VAL A 27 7.69 -5.84 1.80
N CYS A 28 7.12 -6.03 2.98
CA CYS A 28 7.78 -5.62 4.21
C CYS A 28 9.01 -6.49 4.54
N TYR A 29 9.03 -7.79 4.20
CA TYR A 29 10.26 -8.58 4.28
C TYR A 29 11.39 -8.02 3.38
N ASN A 30 11.06 -7.63 2.15
CA ASN A 30 12.02 -7.13 1.16
C ASN A 30 12.47 -5.69 1.43
N VAL A 31 11.61 -4.87 2.04
CA VAL A 31 11.82 -3.43 2.23
C VAL A 31 12.24 -3.09 3.67
N HIS A 32 11.74 -3.80 4.68
CA HIS A 32 11.88 -3.42 6.10
C HIS A 32 12.69 -4.42 6.96
N ILE A 33 12.60 -5.73 6.74
CA ILE A 33 13.08 -6.70 7.76
C ILE A 33 14.48 -7.26 7.48
N VAL A 34 14.76 -7.86 6.32
CA VAL A 34 15.94 -8.75 6.22
C VAL A 34 17.00 -8.32 5.22
N LEU A 35 16.67 -7.65 4.11
CA LEU A 35 17.61 -7.63 2.98
C LEU A 35 18.00 -6.25 2.40
N ASN A 36 17.44 -5.12 2.85
CA ASN A 36 17.63 -3.81 2.18
C ASN A 36 17.55 -3.91 0.64
N PHE A 37 16.78 -4.89 0.15
CA PHE A 37 16.89 -5.37 -1.22
C PHE A 37 16.33 -4.32 -2.18
N CYS A 38 15.31 -3.59 -1.72
CA CYS A 38 14.79 -2.42 -2.39
C CYS A 38 15.01 -1.18 -1.51
N ARG A 39 15.43 -0.08 -2.14
CA ARG A 39 15.44 1.25 -1.53
C ARG A 39 14.01 1.77 -1.43
N ARG A 40 13.53 1.97 -0.19
CA ARG A 40 12.26 2.64 0.10
C ARG A 40 12.35 4.13 -0.19
N VAL A 41 11.32 4.69 -0.82
CA VAL A 41 11.15 6.12 -1.08
C VAL A 41 9.75 6.55 -0.66
N PRO A 42 9.61 7.18 0.52
CA PRO A 42 8.34 7.79 0.91
C PRO A 42 8.10 9.06 0.09
N ASP A 43 6.84 9.32 -0.25
CA ASP A 43 6.43 10.62 -0.78
C ASP A 43 6.35 11.65 0.37
N ALA A 44 7.22 12.65 0.34
CA ALA A 44 7.27 13.72 1.34
C ALA A 44 5.96 14.53 1.40
N SER A 45 5.25 14.65 0.28
CA SER A 45 3.96 15.36 0.21
C SER A 45 2.78 14.50 0.71
N LYS A 46 3.00 13.20 0.93
CA LYS A 46 1.99 12.23 1.39
C LYS A 46 0.77 12.10 0.47
N ASN A 47 0.91 12.43 -0.82
CA ASN A 47 -0.21 12.48 -1.77
C ASN A 47 -0.22 11.28 -2.74
N LEU A 48 0.93 10.65 -2.98
CA LEU A 48 1.11 9.63 -4.02
C LEU A 48 1.39 8.23 -3.46
N GLY A 49 1.72 8.14 -2.17
CA GLY A 49 2.10 6.90 -1.50
C GLY A 49 3.60 6.63 -1.54
N THR A 50 3.99 5.49 -0.98
CA THR A 50 5.39 5.06 -0.91
C THR A 50 5.67 4.03 -1.99
N TYR A 51 6.87 4.07 -2.56
CA TYR A 51 7.37 3.00 -3.43
C TYR A 51 8.74 2.53 -2.95
N ALA A 52 9.17 1.38 -3.43
CA ALA A 52 10.51 0.87 -3.25
C ALA A 52 11.06 0.41 -4.59
N PHE A 53 12.37 0.56 -4.79
CA PHE A 53 12.99 0.15 -6.04
C PHE A 53 14.39 -0.42 -5.83
N ARG A 54 14.84 -1.23 -6.79
CA ARG A 54 16.21 -1.68 -6.92
C ARG A 54 16.64 -1.43 -8.36
N LEU A 55 17.74 -0.71 -8.54
CA LEU A 55 18.28 -0.49 -9.87
C LEU A 55 18.79 -1.82 -10.46
N PRO A 56 18.69 -2.00 -11.79
CA PRO A 56 19.34 -3.13 -12.45
C PRO A 56 20.86 -3.07 -12.21
N LYS A 57 21.49 -4.23 -12.04
CA LYS A 57 22.94 -4.35 -11.88
C LYS A 57 23.40 -5.65 -12.52
N ASP A 58 24.41 -5.56 -13.39
CA ASP A 58 24.92 -6.69 -14.18
C ASP A 58 23.75 -7.37 -14.92
N ASP A 59 23.65 -8.70 -14.88
CA ASP A 59 22.56 -9.45 -15.51
C ASP A 59 21.25 -9.46 -14.70
N VAL A 60 21.17 -8.69 -13.61
CA VAL A 60 20.02 -8.69 -12.72
C VAL A 60 19.06 -7.54 -13.06
N LYS A 61 17.81 -7.89 -13.38
CA LYS A 61 16.73 -6.93 -13.69
C LYS A 61 16.42 -6.01 -12.52
N GLY A 62 16.10 -4.76 -12.85
CA GLY A 62 15.59 -3.78 -11.89
C GLY A 62 14.21 -4.16 -11.37
N ILE A 63 13.88 -3.67 -10.18
CA ILE A 63 12.60 -3.92 -9.52
C ILE A 63 12.01 -2.58 -9.12
N TRP A 64 10.71 -2.44 -9.30
CA TRP A 64 9.94 -1.34 -8.77
C TRP A 64 8.67 -1.89 -8.13
N ILE A 65 8.41 -1.50 -6.89
CA ILE A 65 7.30 -1.97 -6.08
C ILE A 65 6.59 -0.72 -5.57
N SER A 66 5.35 -0.52 -6.00
CA SER A 66 4.44 0.36 -5.27
C SER A 66 3.57 -0.48 -4.37
N PHE A 67 3.37 0.02 -3.16
CA PHE A 67 2.63 -0.68 -2.13
C PHE A 67 1.93 0.32 -1.24
N GLU A 68 0.94 -0.16 -0.50
CA GLU A 68 0.24 0.65 0.48
C GLU A 68 0.87 0.46 1.87
N GLU A 69 1.09 1.56 2.59
CA GLU A 69 1.50 1.51 4.00
C GLU A 69 0.30 1.84 4.90
N PRO A 70 0.32 1.43 6.19
CA PRO A 70 -0.74 1.79 7.13
C PRO A 70 -0.97 3.30 7.21
N GLU A 71 0.09 4.11 7.11
CA GLU A 71 -0.01 5.56 7.19
C GLU A 71 -0.65 6.20 5.95
N THR A 72 -0.34 5.72 4.75
CA THR A 72 -0.97 6.20 3.51
C THR A 72 -2.42 5.71 3.40
N ALA A 73 -2.71 4.52 3.93
CA ALA A 73 -4.07 3.99 4.04
C ALA A 73 -4.95 4.85 4.96
N LYS A 74 -4.41 5.31 6.11
CA LYS A 74 -5.10 6.28 6.98
C LYS A 74 -5.41 7.58 6.24
N GLN A 75 -4.47 8.12 5.48
CA GLN A 75 -4.67 9.37 4.73
C GLN A 75 -5.80 9.24 3.70
N LYS A 76 -5.87 8.12 2.98
CA LYS A 76 -6.98 7.81 2.07
C LYS A 76 -8.31 7.70 2.82
N ALA A 77 -8.34 7.03 3.97
CA ALA A 77 -9.54 6.96 4.79
C ALA A 77 -9.97 8.33 5.34
N THR A 78 -9.01 9.19 5.70
CA THR A 78 -9.27 10.56 6.14
C THR A 78 -9.87 11.38 5.00
N TYR A 79 -9.34 11.25 3.79
CA TYR A 79 -9.91 11.90 2.60
C TYR A 79 -11.36 11.45 2.36
N VAL A 80 -11.64 10.14 2.44
CA VAL A 80 -12.99 9.58 2.32
C VAL A 80 -13.94 10.20 3.34
N LYS A 81 -13.52 10.26 4.61
CA LYS A 81 -14.29 10.83 5.71
C LYS A 81 -14.55 12.32 5.54
N GLN A 82 -13.52 13.09 5.17
CA GLN A 82 -13.62 14.55 4.96
C GLN A 82 -14.51 14.92 3.78
N ASN A 83 -14.59 14.07 2.76
CA ASN A 83 -15.38 14.32 1.56
C ASN A 83 -16.77 13.65 1.60
N ASN A 84 -17.19 13.11 2.76
CA ASN A 84 -18.48 12.42 2.93
C ASN A 84 -18.75 11.35 1.86
N LEU A 85 -17.70 10.61 1.46
CA LEU A 85 -17.84 9.49 0.55
C LEU A 85 -18.37 8.28 1.34
N GLY A 86 -19.15 7.40 0.70
CA GLY A 86 -19.83 6.29 1.39
C GLY A 86 -18.91 5.16 1.86
N GLY A 87 -17.60 5.23 1.61
CA GLY A 87 -16.61 4.31 2.17
C GLY A 87 -15.40 4.12 1.27
N ILE A 88 -14.54 3.17 1.65
CA ILE A 88 -13.35 2.77 0.92
C ILE A 88 -13.41 1.27 0.62
N ALA A 89 -13.02 0.89 -0.60
CA ALA A 89 -12.87 -0.51 -0.98
C ALA A 89 -11.40 -0.92 -0.82
N LEU A 90 -11.15 -2.04 -0.12
CA LEU A 90 -9.82 -2.64 0.04
C LEU A 90 -9.72 -3.88 -0.85
N MET A 91 -8.74 -3.88 -1.76
CA MET A 91 -8.58 -4.91 -2.79
C MET A 91 -7.21 -5.60 -2.65
N ASP A 92 -7.12 -6.79 -2.05
CA ASP A 92 -8.11 -7.50 -1.24
C ASP A 92 -7.49 -7.91 0.11
N LEU A 93 -8.30 -8.49 1.01
CA LEU A 93 -7.85 -8.92 2.34
C LEU A 93 -6.72 -9.96 2.32
N SER A 94 -6.57 -10.73 1.24
CA SER A 94 -5.54 -11.76 1.09
C SER A 94 -4.15 -11.17 0.77
N LEU A 95 -4.11 -9.90 0.35
CA LEU A 95 -2.89 -9.14 0.09
C LEU A 95 -2.39 -8.37 1.32
N ASP A 96 -3.20 -8.25 2.37
CA ASP A 96 -2.79 -7.67 3.66
C ASP A 96 -2.02 -8.71 4.50
N ASP A 97 -1.41 -8.28 5.61
CA ASP A 97 -0.71 -9.17 6.53
C ASP A 97 -1.65 -9.85 7.54
N ALA A 98 -2.41 -10.83 7.06
CA ALA A 98 -3.33 -11.61 7.89
C ALA A 98 -2.66 -12.34 9.06
N ARG A 99 -1.35 -12.61 8.97
CA ARG A 99 -0.60 -13.41 9.95
C ARG A 99 0.24 -12.55 10.91
N GLY A 100 0.42 -11.26 10.63
CA GLY A 100 1.27 -10.37 11.43
C GLY A 100 2.75 -10.75 11.30
N LEU A 101 3.19 -11.16 10.11
CA LEU A 101 4.59 -11.53 9.87
C LEU A 101 5.54 -10.33 9.92
N CYS A 102 5.03 -9.12 9.68
CA CYS A 102 5.83 -7.90 9.64
C CYS A 102 6.25 -7.39 11.03
N ASP A 103 5.26 -7.22 11.91
CA ASP A 103 5.39 -6.51 13.18
C ASP A 103 4.45 -7.10 14.25
N ALA A 104 4.06 -8.38 14.11
CA ALA A 104 3.05 -9.06 14.92
C ALA A 104 1.63 -8.44 14.84
N ASN A 105 1.41 -7.42 14.00
CA ASN A 105 0.10 -6.82 13.83
C ASN A 105 -0.63 -7.43 12.64
N ARG A 106 -1.73 -8.15 12.91
CA ARG A 106 -2.57 -8.71 11.83
C ARG A 106 -3.40 -7.63 11.16
N TYR A 107 -3.50 -7.68 9.85
CA TYR A 107 -4.29 -6.78 9.00
C TYR A 107 -3.98 -5.29 9.23
N PRO A 108 -2.70 -4.87 9.15
CA PRO A 108 -2.29 -3.50 9.46
C PRO A 108 -2.92 -2.47 8.52
N ILE A 109 -3.13 -2.79 7.23
CA ILE A 109 -3.77 -1.87 6.27
C ILE A 109 -5.27 -1.75 6.55
N LEU A 110 -5.97 -2.87 6.75
CA LEU A 110 -7.39 -2.85 7.08
C LEU A 110 -7.65 -2.09 8.39
N LYS A 111 -6.88 -2.35 9.43
CA LYS A 111 -7.03 -1.68 10.74
C LYS A 111 -6.74 -0.19 10.64
N ALA A 112 -5.73 0.21 9.87
CA ALA A 112 -5.42 1.61 9.61
C ALA A 112 -6.62 2.36 9.02
N VAL A 113 -7.31 1.75 8.05
CA VAL A 113 -8.55 2.30 7.48
C VAL A 113 -9.69 2.32 8.50
N LYS A 114 -9.96 1.18 9.15
CA LYS A 114 -11.07 1.01 10.10
C LYS A 114 -11.01 2.03 11.25
N ASN A 115 -9.81 2.38 11.70
CA ASN A 115 -9.64 3.31 12.82
C ASN A 115 -9.90 4.78 12.44
N ILE A 116 -10.07 5.09 11.15
CA ILE A 116 -10.36 6.45 10.68
C ILE A 116 -11.84 6.66 10.38
N LEU A 117 -12.49 5.71 9.69
CA LEU A 117 -13.90 5.79 9.30
C LEU A 117 -14.79 5.75 10.54
#